data_AF-A0A1S2LNN3-F1
#
_entry.id   AF-A0A1S2LNN3-F1
#
_cell.length_a   1.000
_cell.length_b   1.000
_cell.length_c   1.000
_cell.angle_alpha   90.00
_cell.angle_beta   90.00
_cell.angle_gamma   90.00
#
_symmetry.space_group_name_H-M   'P 1'
#
loop_
_entity.id
_entity.type
_entity.pdbx_description
1 polymer ?
#
loop_
_entity_poly.entity_id
_entity_poly.type
_entity_poly.pdbx_seq_one_letter_code
_entity_poly.pdbx_strand_id
1 'polypeptide(L)'
;MGKEYAVLSFFKQKKIDYLFLPEKNQVVIPCPHCGKPINMCTDTTEWDCHRCETNGNLINFIKGVQKGEIKSKIYNPKRERKELLQMIHKLRTETNREQIDKMKEKLDRLINYYKKEG
;
A
#
# COMPACT_ATOMS: atom_id res chain seq x y z
N MET A 1 -17.63 -5.47 14.95
CA MET A 1 -17.36 -4.18 14.29
C MET A 1 -16.38 -3.25 15.04
N GLY A 2 -15.68 -3.65 16.13
CA GLY A 2 -14.81 -2.72 16.88
C GLY A 2 -13.30 -2.80 16.58
N LYS A 3 -12.76 -4.00 16.33
CA LYS A 3 -11.30 -4.23 16.28
C LYS A 3 -10.65 -3.71 14.99
N GLU A 4 -11.31 -3.90 13.86
CA GLU A 4 -10.88 -3.39 12.56
C GLU A 4 -10.69 -1.87 12.57
N TYR A 5 -11.67 -1.12 13.08
CA TYR A 5 -11.58 0.34 13.20
C TYR A 5 -10.42 0.78 14.10
N ALA A 6 -10.16 0.05 15.18
CA ALA A 6 -9.03 0.34 16.07
C ALA A 6 -7.68 0.14 15.35
N VAL A 7 -7.53 -0.97 14.61
CA VAL A 7 -6.34 -1.28 13.81
C VAL A 7 -6.08 -0.19 12.76
N LEU A 8 -7.10 0.15 11.96
CA LEU A 8 -6.97 1.16 10.91
C LEU A 8 -6.71 2.56 11.47
N SER A 9 -7.37 2.92 12.57
CA SER A 9 -7.17 4.21 13.24
C SER A 9 -5.75 4.35 13.77
N PHE A 10 -5.18 3.28 14.34
CA PHE A 10 -3.79 3.26 14.79
C PHE A 10 -2.81 3.52 13.64
N PHE A 11 -2.95 2.81 12.52
CA PHE A 11 -2.05 3.01 11.37
C PHE A 11 -2.15 4.41 10.79
N LYS A 12 -3.37 4.96 10.70
CA LYS A 12 -3.60 6.34 10.28
C LYS A 12 -2.93 7.35 11.23
N GLN A 13 -3.09 7.18 12.55
CA GLN A 13 -2.51 8.08 13.55
C GLN A 13 -0.98 8.05 13.54
N LYS A 14 -0.39 6.86 13.38
CA LYS A 14 1.07 6.69 13.32
C LYS A 14 1.66 6.89 11.93
N LYS A 15 0.85 7.28 10.94
CA LYS A 15 1.25 7.48 9.54
C LYS A 15 1.99 6.26 8.96
N ILE A 16 1.60 5.07 9.39
CA ILE A 16 2.13 3.81 8.85
C ILE A 16 1.42 3.58 7.52
N ASP A 17 2.17 3.28 6.47
CA ASP A 17 1.58 2.97 5.17
C ASP A 17 0.89 1.59 5.22
N TYR A 18 -0.32 1.49 4.69
CA TYR A 18 -1.08 0.25 4.73
C TYR A 18 -2.01 0.11 3.51
N LEU A 19 -2.35 -1.13 3.18
CA LEU A 19 -3.36 -1.48 2.18
C LEU A 19 -4.43 -2.34 2.84
N PHE A 20 -5.63 -1.79 3.00
CA PHE A 20 -6.77 -2.52 3.52
C PHE A 20 -7.44 -3.34 2.41
N LEU A 21 -7.68 -4.62 2.69
CA LEU A 21 -8.31 -5.61 1.80
C LEU A 21 -9.59 -6.12 2.48
N PRO A 22 -10.74 -5.42 2.30
CA PRO A 22 -11.99 -5.74 2.98
C PRO A 22 -12.48 -7.16 2.70
N GLU A 23 -12.33 -7.63 1.46
CA GLU A 23 -12.78 -8.95 1.01
C GLU A 23 -12.09 -10.11 1.73
N LYS A 24 -10.92 -9.86 2.35
CA LYS A 24 -10.10 -10.87 3.03
C LYS A 24 -9.99 -10.63 4.54
N ASN A 25 -10.65 -9.61 5.09
CA ASN A 25 -10.45 -9.13 6.47
C ASN A 25 -8.96 -8.98 6.82
N GLN A 26 -8.21 -8.37 5.90
CA GLN A 26 -6.76 -8.25 6.01
C GLN A 26 -6.30 -6.83 5.76
N VAL A 27 -5.20 -6.47 6.40
CA VAL A 27 -4.45 -5.25 6.12
C VAL A 27 -3.00 -5.61 5.84
N VAL A 28 -2.50 -5.17 4.70
CA VAL A 28 -1.09 -5.30 4.33
C VAL A 28 -0.34 -4.13 4.94
N ILE A 29 0.67 -4.43 5.76
CA ILE A 29 1.47 -3.45 6.49
C ILE A 29 2.96 -3.78 6.35
N PRO A 30 3.87 -2.83 6.59
CA PRO A 30 5.29 -3.12 6.60
C PRO A 30 5.66 -3.84 7.90
N CYS A 31 6.45 -4.90 7.80
CA CYS A 31 7.02 -5.59 8.96
C CYS A 31 7.80 -4.59 9.83
N PRO A 32 7.62 -4.63 11.17
CA PRO A 32 8.30 -3.69 12.07
C PRO A 32 9.82 -3.95 12.18
N HIS A 33 10.30 -5.09 11.68
CA HIS A 33 11.71 -5.47 11.73
C HIS A 33 12.42 -5.27 10.40
N CYS A 34 11.87 -5.78 9.30
CA CYS A 34 12.52 -5.72 7.98
C CYS A 34 11.84 -4.78 6.97
N GLY A 35 10.72 -4.16 7.32
CA GLY A 35 9.98 -3.26 6.44
C GLY A 35 9.26 -3.93 5.26
N LYS A 36 9.43 -5.24 5.07
CA LYS A 36 8.77 -5.96 3.97
C LYS A 36 7.28 -6.14 4.23
N PRO A 37 6.44 -6.17 3.16
CA PRO A 37 5.00 -6.32 3.32
C PRO A 37 4.64 -7.62 4.04
N ILE A 38 3.73 -7.53 5.00
CA ILE A 38 3.12 -8.65 5.72
C ILE A 38 1.61 -8.46 5.79
N ASN A 39 0.87 -9.56 5.92
CA ASN A 39 -0.57 -9.53 6.10
C ASN A 39 -0.90 -9.60 7.60
N MET A 40 -1.78 -8.71 8.04
CA MET A 40 -2.37 -8.76 9.38
C MET A 40 -3.87 -9.02 9.25
N CYS A 41 -4.40 -9.98 10.02
CA CYS A 41 -5.84 -10.21 10.10
C CYS A 41 -6.48 -9.09 10.92
N THR A 42 -7.53 -8.42 10.42
CA THR A 42 -8.18 -7.31 11.14
C THR A 42 -9.05 -7.74 12.32
N ASP A 43 -9.45 -9.02 12.36
CA ASP A 43 -10.28 -9.58 13.42
C ASP A 43 -9.44 -10.11 14.60
N THR A 44 -8.40 -10.90 14.32
CA THR A 44 -7.50 -11.45 15.34
C THR A 44 -6.33 -10.52 15.67
N THR A 45 -6.04 -9.57 14.77
CA THR A 45 -4.87 -8.67 14.80
C THR A 45 -3.53 -9.38 14.65
N GLU A 46 -3.55 -10.66 14.32
CA GLU A 46 -2.34 -11.48 14.15
C GLU A 46 -1.67 -11.19 12.82
N TRP A 47 -0.34 -11.28 12.83
CA TRP A 47 0.52 -11.13 11.67
C TRP A 47 1.71 -12.08 11.80
N ASP A 48 2.27 -12.44 10.65
CA ASP A 48 3.46 -13.26 10.54
C ASP A 48 4.39 -12.69 9.46
N CYS A 49 5.70 -12.77 9.71
CA CYS A 49 6.73 -12.33 8.79
C CYS A 49 7.70 -13.48 8.50
N HIS A 50 7.47 -14.19 7.40
CA HIS A 50 8.33 -15.30 6.95
C HIS A 50 9.82 -14.93 6.74
N ARG A 51 10.15 -13.64 6.55
CA ARG A 51 11.54 -13.20 6.37
C ARG A 51 12.29 -13.00 7.68
N CYS A 52 11.57 -12.62 8.72
CA CYS A 52 12.15 -12.41 10.05
C CYS A 52 11.91 -13.62 10.96
N GLU A 53 11.10 -14.59 10.51
CA GLU A 53 10.61 -15.70 11.32
C GLU A 53 9.95 -15.21 12.62
N THR A 54 9.29 -14.05 12.53
CA THR A 54 8.59 -13.42 13.66
C THR A 54 7.12 -13.29 13.38
N ASN A 55 6.33 -13.59 14.40
CA ASN A 55 4.88 -13.40 14.42
C ASN A 55 4.47 -12.59 15.67
N GLY A 56 3.21 -12.19 15.70
CA GLY A 56 2.62 -11.55 16.85
C GLY A 56 1.25 -10.97 16.54
N ASN A 57 0.79 -10.09 17.42
CA ASN A 57 -0.45 -9.36 17.24
C ASN A 57 -0.21 -7.84 17.16
N LEU A 58 -1.28 -7.03 17.11
CA LEU A 58 -1.17 -5.56 17.05
C LEU A 58 -0.33 -4.98 18.20
N ILE A 59 -0.41 -5.53 19.42
CA ILE A 59 0.37 -5.04 20.56
C ILE A 59 1.87 -5.28 20.32
N ASN A 60 2.25 -6.47 19.83
CA ASN A 60 3.64 -6.76 19.44
C ASN A 60 4.12 -5.79 18.35
N PHE A 61 3.25 -5.52 17.37
CA PHE A 61 3.55 -4.59 16.29
C PHE A 61 3.80 -3.18 16.80
N ILE A 62 2.91 -2.66 17.67
CA ILE A 62 3.05 -1.34 18.31
C ILE A 62 4.38 -1.22 19.03
N LYS A 63 4.76 -2.24 19.82
CA LYS A 63 6.05 -2.28 20.53
C LYS A 63 7.22 -2.27 19.56
N GLY A 64 7.12 -2.95 18.42
CA GLY A 64 8.12 -2.94 17.35
C GLY A 64 8.30 -1.54 16.76
N VAL A 65 7.20 -0.86 16.42
CA VAL A 65 7.20 0.51 15.87
C VAL A 65 7.78 1.52 16.87
N GLN A 66 7.55 1.35 18.17
CA GLN A 66 8.11 2.28 19.18
C GLN A 66 9.63 2.19 19.30
N LYS A 67 10.23 1.06 18.92
CA LYS A 67 11.69 0.86 18.95
C LYS A 67 12.42 1.46 17.74
N GLY A 68 11.71 1.95 16.72
CA GLY A 68 12.29 2.62 15.56
C GLY A 68 11.25 3.02 14.50
N GLU A 69 11.57 4.01 13.66
CA GLU A 69 10.65 4.48 12.62
C GLU A 69 10.58 3.49 11.44
N ILE A 70 9.42 2.85 11.22
CA ILE A 70 9.19 2.06 10.00
C ILE A 70 8.97 3.01 8.82
N LYS A 71 10.03 3.28 8.04
CA LYS A 71 9.97 4.10 6.82
C LYS A 71 9.74 3.27 5.55
N SER A 72 8.84 2.30 5.61
CA SER A 72 8.56 1.41 4.48
C SER A 72 7.22 1.75 3.83
N LYS A 73 7.23 1.94 2.51
CA LYS A 73 6.01 2.16 1.73
C LYS A 73 5.44 0.81 1.28
N ILE A 74 4.14 0.66 1.41
CA ILE A 74 3.38 -0.45 0.83
C ILE A 74 2.99 -0.06 -0.59
N TYR A 75 3.38 -0.88 -1.54
CA TYR A 75 3.01 -0.67 -2.93
C TYR A 75 1.49 -0.84 -3.10
N ASN A 76 0.81 0.22 -3.50
CA ASN A 76 -0.61 0.22 -3.79
C ASN A 76 -0.82 0.58 -5.26
N PRO A 77 -1.05 -0.41 -6.15
CA PRO A 77 -1.16 -0.17 -7.59
C PRO A 77 -2.21 0.89 -7.96
N LYS A 78 -3.31 0.96 -7.21
CA LYS A 78 -4.37 1.96 -7.45
C LYS A 78 -3.91 3.37 -7.12
N ARG A 79 -3.15 3.54 -6.02
CA ARG A 79 -2.55 4.82 -5.61
C ARG A 79 -1.51 5.28 -6.65
N GLU A 80 -0.57 4.40 -6.99
CA GLU A 80 0.49 4.69 -7.96
C GLU A 80 -0.08 5.07 -9.33
N ARG A 81 -1.08 4.32 -9.83
CA ARG A 81 -1.78 4.67 -11.08
C ARG A 81 -2.39 6.07 -11.01
N LYS A 82 -3.04 6.42 -9.90
CA LYS A 82 -3.68 7.72 -9.73
C LYS A 82 -2.64 8.85 -9.73
N GLU A 83 -1.52 8.67 -9.02
CA GLU A 83 -0.43 9.64 -8.98
C GLU A 83 0.20 9.84 -10.37
N LEU A 84 0.49 8.76 -11.10
CA LEU A 84 0.98 8.84 -12.48
C LEU A 84 0.02 9.60 -13.40
N LEU A 85 -1.29 9.30 -13.32
CA LEU A 85 -2.29 10.00 -14.11
C LEU A 85 -2.37 11.49 -13.77
N GLN A 86 -2.18 11.86 -12.50
CA GLN A 86 -2.13 13.26 -12.06
C GLN A 86 -0.87 13.97 -12.59
N MET A 87 0.29 13.32 -12.58
CA MET A 87 1.53 13.87 -13.14
C MET A 87 1.39 14.11 -14.64
N ILE A 88 0.84 13.13 -15.39
CA ILE A 88 0.54 13.27 -16.81
C ILE A 88 -0.40 14.47 -17.05
N HIS A 89 -1.41 14.64 -16.21
CA HIS A 89 -2.33 15.77 -16.33
C HIS A 89 -1.66 17.13 -16.10
N LYS A 90 -0.77 17.25 -15.11
CA LYS A 90 0.01 18.48 -14.88
C LYS A 90 0.96 18.79 -16.04
N LEU A 91 1.64 17.79 -16.58
CA LEU A 91 2.50 17.97 -17.75
C LEU A 91 1.70 18.38 -19.00
N ARG A 92 0.45 17.93 -19.12
CA ARG A 92 -0.48 18.36 -20.18
C ARG A 92 -0.83 19.84 -20.11
N THR A 93 -0.80 20.44 -18.92
CA THR A 93 -1.06 21.88 -18.74
C THR A 93 0.19 22.74 -18.96
N GLU A 94 1.39 22.16 -18.82
CA GLU A 94 2.68 22.88 -18.88
C GLU A 94 3.46 22.67 -20.20
N THR A 95 3.06 21.73 -21.06
CA THR A 95 3.81 21.34 -22.28
C THR A 95 2.88 20.92 -23.43
N ASN A 96 3.44 20.72 -24.64
CA ASN A 96 2.77 20.32 -25.88
C ASN A 96 1.76 19.16 -25.69
N ARG A 97 0.48 19.51 -25.60
CA ARG A 97 -0.66 18.62 -25.26
C ARG A 97 -0.70 17.32 -26.07
N GLU A 98 -0.35 17.41 -27.36
CA GLU A 98 -0.53 16.32 -28.31
C GLU A 98 0.42 15.14 -28.08
N GLN A 99 1.67 15.42 -27.66
CA GLN A 99 2.63 14.37 -27.31
C GLN A 99 2.28 13.68 -25.98
N ILE A 100 1.77 14.43 -25.01
CA ILE A 100 1.33 13.91 -23.70
C ILE A 100 0.13 12.98 -23.87
N ASP A 101 -0.84 13.36 -24.70
CA ASP A 101 -2.02 12.54 -24.97
C ASP A 101 -1.63 11.22 -25.68
N LYS A 102 -0.72 11.27 -26.66
CA LYS A 102 -0.15 10.07 -27.30
C LYS A 102 0.60 9.17 -26.32
N MET A 103 1.36 9.73 -25.38
CA MET A 103 2.05 8.95 -24.34
C MET A 103 1.05 8.26 -23.41
N LYS A 104 0.01 8.98 -22.98
CA LYS A 104 -1.05 8.43 -22.13
C LYS A 104 -1.75 7.24 -22.79
N GLU A 105 -2.11 7.36 -24.06
CA GLU A 105 -2.73 6.27 -24.82
C GLU A 105 -1.82 5.04 -24.93
N LYS A 106 -0.51 5.23 -25.20
CA LYS A 106 0.45 4.12 -25.23
C LYS A 106 0.56 3.43 -23.86
N LEU A 107 0.55 4.21 -22.78
CA LEU A 107 0.62 3.69 -21.41
C LEU A 107 -0.62 2.88 -21.04
N ASP A 108 -1.81 3.39 -21.39
CA ASP A 108 -3.07 2.66 -21.19
C ASP A 108 -3.13 1.36 -22.02
N ARG A 109 -2.61 1.37 -23.25
CA ARG A 109 -2.49 0.14 -24.07
C ARG A 109 -1.58 -0.90 -23.42
N LEU A 110 -0.40 -0.49 -22.95
CA LEU A 110 0.55 -1.36 -22.24
C LEU A 110 -0.08 -1.97 -20.99
N ILE A 111 -0.74 -1.16 -20.17
CA ILE A 111 -1.43 -1.63 -18.96
C ILE A 111 -2.52 -2.64 -19.32
N ASN A 112 -3.30 -2.38 -20.37
CA ASN A 112 -4.37 -3.27 -20.79
C ASN A 112 -3.87 -4.58 -21.41
N TYR A 113 -2.70 -4.57 -22.05
CA TYR A 113 -2.04 -5.78 -22.55
C TYR A 113 -1.69 -6.73 -21.40
N TYR A 114 -0.96 -6.24 -20.39
CA TYR A 114 -0.58 -7.03 -19.21
C TYR A 114 -1.77 -7.47 -18.34
N LYS A 115 -2.92 -6.79 -18.44
CA LYS A 115 -4.17 -7.22 -17.76
C LYS A 115 -4.92 -8.33 -18.48
N LYS A 116 -4.64 -8.58 -19.77
CA LYS A 116 -5.28 -9.65 -20.55
C LYS A 116 -4.46 -10.94 -20.58
N GLU A 117 -3.16 -10.85 -20.28
CA GLU A 117 -2.24 -11.98 -20.24
C GLU A 117 -2.01 -12.56 -18.84
N GLY A 118 -2.65 -12.02 -17.80
CA GLY A 118 -2.62 -12.54 -16.43
C GLY A 118 -4.02 -12.78 -15.89
#